data_AF-A0A7S3H866-F1
#
_entry.id   AF-A0A7S3H866-F1
#
_cell.length_a   1.000
_cell.length_b   1.000
_cell.length_c   1.000
_cell.angle_alpha   90.00
_cell.angle_beta   90.00
_cell.angle_gamma   90.00
#
_symmetry.space_group_name_H-M   'P 1'
#
loop_
_entity.id
_entity.type
_entity.pdbx_description
1 polymer ?
#
loop_
_entity_poly.entity_id
_entity_poly.type
_entity_poly.pdbx_seq_one_letter_code
_entity_poly.pdbx_strand_id
1 'polypeptide(L)'
;PCQASEHAPLPIPAGSELVAAAFKELPEDAKAASTGPLVALVLKNFPNVAVLYRSIDGAWHPQGEVHVPPHSGSRPGLAFDGDDLLITFSSGEVHRRPTTRGTPGFHAMPADGVAREFCSACMAGQGKLLRLALRQSLSSGWGPELITMP
;
A
#
# COMPACT_ATOMS: atom_id res chain seq x y z
N PRO A 1 18.16 14.57 6.21
CA PRO A 1 16.98 15.27 6.77
C PRO A 1 15.78 14.97 5.87
N CYS A 2 14.62 14.64 6.44
CA CYS A 2 13.40 14.47 5.64
C CYS A 2 12.82 15.85 5.31
N GLN A 3 12.47 16.07 4.04
CA GLN A 3 11.81 17.29 3.57
C GLN A 3 10.46 16.92 2.95
N ALA A 4 9.46 17.79 3.14
CA ALA A 4 8.17 17.61 2.48
C ALA A 4 8.31 17.89 0.99
N SER A 5 7.68 17.06 0.15
CA SER A 5 7.59 17.33 -1.29
C SER A 5 6.62 18.47 -1.56
N GLU A 6 6.91 19.30 -2.57
CA GLU A 6 6.11 20.47 -2.99
C GLU A 6 4.98 20.11 -3.97
N HIS A 7 4.35 18.94 -3.83
CA HIS A 7 3.19 18.59 -4.67
C HIS A 7 1.97 19.45 -4.32
N ALA A 8 1.11 19.68 -5.31
CA ALA A 8 -0.20 20.29 -5.07
C ALA A 8 -0.99 19.52 -3.99
N PRO A 9 -1.86 20.18 -3.22
CA PRO A 9 -2.75 19.50 -2.28
C PRO A 9 -3.65 18.48 -2.99
N LEU A 10 -3.86 17.32 -2.37
CA LEU A 10 -4.83 16.34 -2.86
C LEU A 10 -6.27 16.87 -2.68
N PRO A 11 -7.19 16.62 -3.63
CA PRO A 11 -8.56 17.11 -3.59
C PRO A 11 -9.43 16.24 -2.65
N ILE A 12 -9.00 16.09 -1.40
CA ILE A 12 -9.69 15.30 -0.38
C ILE A 12 -10.71 16.20 0.33
N PRO A 13 -11.95 15.75 0.57
CA PRO A 13 -12.93 16.54 1.32
C PRO A 13 -12.40 16.93 2.71
N ALA A 14 -12.67 18.17 3.12
CA ALA A 14 -12.30 18.66 4.44
C ALA A 14 -12.90 17.76 5.55
N GLY A 15 -12.10 17.50 6.59
CA GLY A 15 -12.49 16.63 7.70
C GLY A 15 -12.32 15.13 7.42
N SER A 16 -11.79 14.73 6.25
CA SER A 16 -11.45 13.33 6.00
C SER A 16 -10.25 12.89 6.85
N GLU A 17 -10.33 11.68 7.41
CA GLU A 17 -9.22 11.05 8.14
C GLU A 17 -8.57 9.97 7.26
N LEU A 18 -7.25 10.07 7.09
CA LEU A 18 -6.46 9.10 6.33
C LEU A 18 -6.17 7.87 7.20
N VAL A 19 -6.46 6.68 6.67
CA VAL A 19 -6.16 5.40 7.31
C VAL A 19 -4.85 4.82 6.82
N ALA A 20 -4.65 4.86 5.50
CA ALA A 20 -3.46 4.33 4.84
C ALA A 20 -3.21 5.08 3.53
N ALA A 21 -1.94 5.18 3.14
CA ALA A 21 -1.55 5.74 1.86
C ALA A 21 -0.35 4.99 1.28
N ALA A 22 -0.28 4.95 -0.04
CA ALA A 22 0.92 4.59 -0.79
C ALA A 22 1.19 5.66 -1.85
N PHE A 23 2.46 5.92 -2.12
CA PHE A 23 2.90 6.88 -3.12
C PHE A 23 3.95 6.23 -4.01
N LYS A 24 3.88 6.51 -5.31
CA LYS A 24 4.84 6.05 -6.30
C LYS A 24 5.18 7.19 -7.24
N GLU A 25 6.46 7.54 -7.28
CA GLU A 25 7.03 8.33 -8.37
C GLU A 25 7.20 7.42 -9.59
N LEU A 26 6.85 7.94 -10.76
CA LEU A 26 7.11 7.26 -12.02
C LEU A 26 8.41 7.83 -12.60
N PRO A 27 9.27 6.98 -13.20
CA PRO A 27 10.53 7.45 -13.79
C PRO A 27 10.27 8.52 -14.85
N GLU A 28 10.99 9.64 -14.77
CA GLU A 28 10.93 10.73 -15.76
C GLU A 28 11.31 10.24 -17.18
N ASP A 29 12.14 9.19 -17.26
CA ASP A 29 12.70 8.65 -18.51
C ASP A 29 11.70 7.80 -19.33
N ALA A 30 10.49 7.56 -18.81
CA ALA A 30 9.45 6.88 -19.57
C ALA A 30 8.92 7.85 -20.64
N LYS A 31 9.31 7.64 -21.91
CA LYS A 31 8.86 8.39 -23.11
C LYS A 31 7.33 8.53 -23.29
N ALA A 32 6.51 8.01 -22.39
CA ALA A 32 5.09 8.27 -22.32
C ALA A 32 4.84 9.55 -21.52
N ALA A 33 4.54 10.66 -22.19
CA ALA A 33 4.28 12.00 -21.64
C ALA A 33 3.05 12.11 -20.70
N SER A 34 2.63 11.03 -20.04
CA SER A 34 1.41 10.94 -19.21
C SER A 34 1.65 10.31 -17.84
N THR A 35 2.89 10.01 -17.44
CA THR A 35 3.18 9.27 -16.21
C THR A 35 3.62 10.19 -15.07
N GLY A 36 2.74 11.07 -14.59
CA GLY A 36 3.01 11.78 -13.33
C GLY A 36 2.75 10.89 -12.09
N PRO A 37 3.20 11.32 -10.89
CA PRO A 37 3.11 10.56 -9.64
C PRO A 37 1.72 9.98 -9.36
N LEU A 38 1.70 8.82 -8.71
CA LEU A 38 0.47 8.10 -8.33
C LEU A 38 0.41 7.97 -6.81
N VAL A 39 -0.78 8.21 -6.24
CA VAL A 39 -1.07 7.98 -4.83
C VAL A 39 -2.33 7.14 -4.68
N ALA A 40 -2.31 6.20 -3.73
CA ALA A 40 -3.48 5.46 -3.29
C ALA A 40 -3.80 5.86 -1.85
N LEU A 41 -5.08 6.09 -1.56
CA LEU A 41 -5.55 6.56 -0.26
C LEU A 41 -6.72 5.71 0.22
N VAL A 42 -6.67 5.22 1.46
CA VAL A 42 -7.83 4.67 2.17
C VAL A 42 -8.24 5.68 3.24
N LEU A 43 -9.50 6.11 3.18
CA LEU A 43 -10.08 7.07 4.11
C LEU A 43 -10.97 6.35 5.13
N LYS A 44 -11.07 6.89 6.35
CA LYS A 44 -11.85 6.29 7.44
C LYS A 44 -13.32 6.11 7.10
N ASN A 45 -13.88 7.04 6.32
CA ASN A 45 -15.29 6.99 5.90
C ASN A 45 -15.53 5.99 4.76
N PHE A 46 -14.46 5.53 4.09
CA PHE A 46 -14.49 4.59 2.96
C PHE A 46 -13.42 3.50 3.13
N PRO A 47 -13.48 2.69 4.21
CA PRO A 47 -12.37 1.79 4.58
C PRO A 47 -12.16 0.63 3.59
N ASN A 48 -13.18 0.34 2.76
CA ASN A 48 -13.16 -0.76 1.79
C ASN A 48 -12.77 -0.30 0.38
N VAL A 49 -12.34 0.95 0.21
CA VAL A 49 -11.94 1.51 -1.08
C VAL A 49 -10.63 2.26 -0.94
N ALA A 50 -9.67 1.93 -1.80
CA ALA A 50 -8.48 2.74 -2.02
C ALA A 50 -8.71 3.62 -3.25
N VAL A 51 -8.79 4.94 -3.04
CA VAL A 51 -8.94 5.91 -4.13
C VAL A 51 -7.57 6.23 -4.70
N LEU A 52 -7.45 6.20 -6.03
CA LEU A 52 -6.22 6.50 -6.76
C LEU A 52 -6.27 7.93 -7.32
N TYR A 53 -5.22 8.70 -7.07
CA TYR A 53 -5.00 9.99 -7.71
C TYR A 53 -3.69 10.00 -8.47
N ARG A 54 -3.70 10.66 -9.64
CA ARG A 54 -2.52 10.89 -10.46
C ARG A 54 -2.25 12.38 -10.58
N SER A 55 -1.00 12.77 -10.43
CA SER A 55 -0.59 14.13 -10.75
C SER A 55 -0.39 14.25 -12.26
N ILE A 56 -1.09 15.20 -12.89
CA ILE A 56 -0.98 15.55 -14.31
C ILE A 56 -0.82 17.06 -14.37
N ASP A 57 0.24 17.55 -15.02
CA ASP A 57 0.56 18.98 -15.10
C ASP A 57 0.59 19.69 -13.73
N GLY A 58 1.07 18.97 -12.70
CA GLY A 58 1.19 19.46 -11.33
C GLY A 58 -0.10 19.43 -10.51
N ALA A 59 -1.23 19.02 -11.08
CA ALA A 59 -2.52 18.91 -10.40
C ALA A 59 -2.93 17.45 -10.19
N TRP A 60 -3.59 17.15 -9.07
CA TRP A 60 -4.09 15.80 -8.78
C TRP A 60 -5.45 15.55 -9.42
N HIS A 61 -5.56 14.48 -10.19
CA HIS A 61 -6.77 14.00 -10.84
C HIS A 61 -7.15 12.61 -10.34
N PRO A 62 -8.45 12.33 -10.14
CA PRO A 62 -8.90 10.98 -9.81
C PRO A 62 -8.58 10.04 -10.98
N GLN A 63 -7.90 8.93 -10.68
CA GLN A 63 -7.54 7.91 -11.67
C GLN A 63 -8.48 6.69 -11.59
N GLY A 64 -9.05 6.42 -10.43
CA GLY A 64 -9.95 5.29 -10.22
C GLY A 64 -9.95 4.82 -8.77
N GLU A 65 -10.46 3.61 -8.57
CA GLU A 65 -10.66 3.03 -7.26
C GLU A 65 -10.28 1.56 -7.27
N VAL A 66 -9.72 1.09 -6.15
CA VAL A 66 -9.38 -0.30 -5.92
C VAL A 66 -10.14 -0.79 -4.70
N HIS A 67 -10.84 -1.91 -4.85
CA HIS A 67 -11.56 -2.51 -3.74
C HIS A 67 -10.57 -3.11 -2.72
N VAL A 68 -10.67 -2.63 -1.48
CA VAL A 68 -9.97 -3.18 -0.31
C VAL A 68 -10.87 -4.26 0.29
N PRO A 69 -10.43 -5.53 0.31
CA PRO A 69 -11.21 -6.59 0.94
C PRO A 69 -11.62 -6.22 2.36
N PRO A 70 -12.86 -6.51 2.78
CA PRO A 70 -13.27 -6.29 4.15
C PRO A 70 -12.41 -7.16 5.07
N HIS A 71 -11.91 -6.57 6.15
CA HIS A 71 -11.14 -7.26 7.17
C HIS A 71 -11.59 -6.81 8.56
N SER A 72 -11.58 -7.74 9.52
CA SER A 72 -11.97 -7.44 10.89
C SER A 72 -10.85 -6.71 11.63
N GLY A 73 -11.07 -5.43 11.94
CA GLY A 73 -10.37 -4.73 13.02
C GLY A 73 -8.97 -4.17 12.72
N SER A 74 -8.31 -4.55 11.63
CA SER A 74 -6.97 -4.00 11.31
C SER A 74 -7.02 -2.95 10.21
N ARG A 75 -6.22 -1.88 10.38
CA ARG A 75 -5.97 -0.90 9.32
C ARG A 75 -5.10 -1.54 8.23
N PRO A 76 -5.45 -1.41 6.95
CA PRO A 76 -4.62 -1.96 5.88
C PRO A 76 -3.31 -1.17 5.75
N GLY A 77 -2.22 -1.86 5.42
CA GLY A 77 -1.01 -1.25 4.84
C GLY A 77 -1.13 -1.19 3.32
N LEU A 78 -0.64 -0.11 2.71
CA LEU A 78 -0.60 0.05 1.25
C LEU A 78 0.84 0.21 0.77
N ALA A 79 1.17 -0.41 -0.36
CA ALA A 79 2.42 -0.18 -1.08
C ALA A 79 2.20 -0.36 -2.58
N PHE A 80 3.01 0.29 -3.41
CA PHE A 80 3.02 0.02 -4.84
C PHE A 80 4.15 -0.94 -5.20
N ASP A 81 3.88 -1.86 -6.12
CA ASP A 81 4.88 -2.66 -6.82
C ASP A 81 4.55 -2.68 -8.31
N GLY A 82 5.38 -2.04 -9.14
CA GLY A 82 5.03 -1.83 -10.54
C GLY A 82 3.66 -1.15 -10.68
N ASP A 83 2.75 -1.74 -11.44
CA ASP A 83 1.39 -1.25 -11.63
C ASP A 83 0.37 -1.90 -10.67
N ASP A 84 0.84 -2.66 -9.70
CA ASP A 84 0.02 -3.27 -8.67
C ASP A 84 0.04 -2.45 -7.37
N LEU A 85 -1.13 -2.34 -6.74
CA LEU A 85 -1.29 -1.93 -5.36
C LEU A 85 -1.28 -3.18 -4.47
N LEU A 86 -0.34 -3.24 -3.55
CA LEU A 86 -0.26 -4.24 -2.49
C LEU A 86 -1.05 -3.75 -1.28
N ILE A 87 -1.98 -4.57 -0.81
CA ILE A 87 -2.80 -4.32 0.37
C ILE A 87 -2.44 -5.38 1.41
N THR A 88 -1.84 -4.96 2.52
CA THR A 88 -1.39 -5.83 3.62
C THR A 88 -2.35 -5.71 4.80
N PHE A 89 -2.76 -6.82 5.38
CA PHE A 89 -3.56 -6.84 6.61
C PHE A 89 -2.72 -7.30 7.80
N SER A 90 -3.20 -7.09 9.04
CA SER A 90 -2.46 -7.51 10.23
C SER A 90 -2.28 -9.01 10.35
N SER A 91 -3.08 -9.80 9.62
CA SER A 91 -2.92 -11.26 9.45
C SER A 91 -1.67 -11.64 8.63
N GLY A 92 -1.07 -10.68 7.93
CA GLY A 92 0.02 -10.91 6.97
C GLY A 92 -0.44 -11.34 5.59
N GLU A 93 -1.74 -11.46 5.37
CA GLU A 93 -2.31 -11.64 4.05
C GLU A 93 -2.02 -10.41 3.19
N VAL A 94 -1.62 -10.65 1.93
CA VAL A 94 -1.36 -9.60 0.97
C VAL A 94 -2.21 -9.81 -0.27
N HIS A 95 -3.04 -8.81 -0.57
CA HIS A 95 -3.79 -8.76 -1.83
C HIS A 95 -3.04 -7.87 -2.82
N ARG A 96 -2.79 -8.41 -4.00
CA ARG A 96 -2.22 -7.67 -5.12
C ARG A 96 -3.35 -7.23 -6.05
N ARG A 97 -3.48 -5.92 -6.25
CA ARG A 97 -4.55 -5.33 -7.07
C ARG A 97 -3.95 -4.50 -8.19
N PRO A 98 -4.12 -4.90 -9.45
CA PRO A 98 -3.73 -4.09 -10.60
C PRO A 98 -4.43 -2.74 -10.56
N THR A 99 -3.67 -1.66 -10.73
CA THR A 99 -4.20 -0.29 -10.83
C THR A 99 -4.68 0.06 -12.24
N THR A 100 -4.36 -0.79 -13.22
CA THR A 100 -4.75 -0.66 -14.63
C THR A 100 -5.40 -1.94 -15.12
N ARG A 101 -4.74 -2.73 -15.97
CA ARG A 101 -5.20 -4.04 -16.45
C ARG A 101 -4.28 -5.12 -15.89
N GLY A 102 -4.88 -6.14 -15.29
CA GLY A 102 -4.14 -7.29 -14.80
C GLY A 102 -5.05 -8.26 -14.07
N THR A 103 -4.46 -9.34 -13.57
CA THR A 103 -5.17 -10.31 -12.72
C THR A 103 -4.82 -10.04 -11.26
N PRO A 104 -5.83 -9.84 -10.38
CA PRO A 104 -5.60 -9.77 -8.95
C PRO A 104 -4.85 -10.99 -8.42
N GLY A 105 -3.95 -10.77 -7.47
CA GLY A 105 -3.20 -11.82 -6.79
C GLY A 105 -3.54 -11.87 -5.30
N PHE A 106 -3.27 -13.00 -4.68
CA PHE A 106 -3.42 -13.19 -3.24
C PHE A 106 -2.25 -14.01 -2.70
N HIS A 107 -1.66 -13.53 -1.61
CA HIS A 107 -0.59 -14.19 -0.90
C HIS A 107 -1.00 -14.39 0.55
N ALA A 108 -1.45 -15.60 0.85
CA ALA A 108 -1.76 -16.00 2.22
C ALA A 108 -0.50 -15.93 3.10
N MET A 109 -0.71 -15.66 4.39
CA MET A 109 0.30 -15.90 5.40
C MET A 109 0.07 -17.31 5.98
N PRO A 110 1.08 -18.19 6.02
CA PRO A 110 0.94 -19.44 6.76
C PRO A 110 0.65 -19.13 8.22
N ALA A 111 -0.29 -19.86 8.81
CA ALA A 111 -0.50 -19.80 10.24
C ALA A 111 0.79 -20.24 10.95
N ASP A 112 1.30 -19.39 11.83
CA ASP A 112 2.33 -19.77 12.78
C ASP A 112 1.91 -19.38 14.19
N GLY A 113 2.48 -20.08 15.19
CA GLY A 113 2.15 -19.87 16.60
C GLY A 113 2.78 -18.61 17.21
N VAL A 114 3.26 -17.68 16.38
CA VAL A 114 4.00 -16.49 16.83
C VAL A 114 3.13 -15.26 16.67
N ALA A 115 2.97 -14.51 17.77
CA ALA A 115 2.24 -13.25 17.74
C ALA A 115 2.98 -12.20 16.89
N ARG A 116 2.35 -11.81 15.78
CA ARG A 116 2.85 -10.81 14.83
C ARG A 116 1.78 -9.79 14.47
N GLU A 117 2.22 -8.57 14.20
CA GLU A 117 1.43 -7.51 13.60
C GLU A 117 2.10 -7.09 12.29
N PHE A 118 1.51 -7.49 11.16
CA PHE A 118 2.01 -7.15 9.84
C PHE A 118 1.65 -5.72 9.47
N CYS A 119 2.64 -4.97 8.97
CA CYS A 119 2.48 -3.53 8.71
C CYS A 119 2.57 -3.18 7.22
N SER A 120 3.40 -3.89 6.46
CA SER A 120 3.64 -3.60 5.04
C SER A 120 4.23 -4.80 4.31
N ALA A 121 4.18 -4.77 2.98
CA ALA A 121 4.80 -5.76 2.13
C ALA A 121 5.31 -5.11 0.83
N CYS A 122 6.34 -5.71 0.24
CA CYS A 122 6.87 -5.36 -1.08
C CYS A 122 7.36 -6.61 -1.81
N MET A 123 7.53 -6.50 -3.13
CA MET A 123 8.13 -7.58 -3.90
C MET A 123 9.65 -7.52 -3.81
N ALA A 124 10.28 -8.64 -3.45
CA ALA A 124 11.74 -8.79 -3.33
C ALA A 124 12.41 -9.30 -4.63
N GLY A 125 11.73 -9.14 -5.77
CA GLY A 125 12.14 -9.71 -7.06
C GLY A 125 11.78 -11.19 -7.22
N GLN A 126 11.82 -11.69 -8.45
CA GLN A 126 11.51 -13.09 -8.81
C GLN A 126 10.14 -13.60 -8.31
N GLY A 127 9.16 -12.71 -8.12
CA GLY A 127 7.84 -13.08 -7.60
C GLY A 127 7.80 -13.37 -6.09
N LYS A 128 8.91 -13.15 -5.36
CA LYS A 128 8.95 -13.33 -3.90
C LYS A 128 8.40 -12.11 -3.19
N LEU A 129 7.67 -12.35 -2.11
CA LEU A 129 7.07 -11.32 -1.28
C LEU A 129 7.83 -11.18 0.03
N LEU A 130 8.25 -9.95 0.33
CA LEU A 130 8.84 -9.55 1.60
C LEU A 130 7.77 -8.85 2.44
N ARG A 131 7.63 -9.25 3.70
CA ARG A 131 6.70 -8.64 4.65
C ARG A 131 7.47 -8.04 5.81
N LEU A 132 7.03 -6.85 6.24
CA LEU A 132 7.45 -6.24 7.48
C LEU A 132 6.39 -6.50 8.53
N ALA A 133 6.81 -7.08 9.66
CA ALA A 133 5.96 -7.29 10.81
C ALA A 133 6.65 -6.77 12.08
N LEU A 134 5.85 -6.43 13.08
CA LEU A 134 6.28 -6.38 14.46
C LEU A 134 6.04 -7.76 15.07
N ARG A 135 7.05 -8.31 15.73
CA ARG A 135 6.96 -9.58 16.45
C ARG A 135 7.02 -9.31 17.94
N GLN A 136 6.10 -9.91 18.69
CA GLN A 136 6.13 -9.84 20.13
C GLN A 136 7.16 -10.82 20.70
N SER A 137 8.18 -10.30 21.36
CA SER A 137 9.18 -11.06 22.11
C SER A 137 8.83 -11.10 23.59
N LEU A 138 9.06 -12.24 24.23
CA LEU A 138 8.81 -12.44 25.66
C LEU A 138 9.68 -11.52 26.55
N SER A 139 10.86 -11.12 26.07
CA SER A 139 11.85 -10.38 26.86
C SER A 139 11.99 -8.91 26.47
N SER A 140 11.65 -8.55 25.23
CA SER A 140 11.99 -7.24 24.65
C SER A 140 10.81 -6.47 24.08
N GLY A 141 9.58 -6.97 24.25
CA GLY A 141 8.38 -6.34 23.68
C GLY A 141 8.30 -6.51 22.16
N TRP A 142 7.72 -5.54 21.47
CA TRP A 142 7.56 -5.57 20.01
C TRP A 142 8.84 -5.14 19.30
N GLY A 143 9.32 -5.97 18.37
CA GLY A 143 10.48 -5.68 17.53
C GLY A 143 10.21 -5.93 16.04
N PRO A 144 10.85 -5.19 15.12
CA PRO A 144 10.66 -5.39 13.69
C PRO A 144 11.28 -6.71 13.22
N GLU A 145 10.59 -7.40 12.31
CA GLU A 145 11.03 -8.63 11.65
C GLU A 145 10.68 -8.55 10.17
N LEU A 146 11.61 -9.01 9.32
CA LEU A 146 11.40 -9.15 7.88
C LEU A 146 11.19 -10.62 7.55
N ILE A 147 10.10 -10.93 6.87
CA ILE A 147 9.70 -12.30 6.53
C ILE A 147 9.66 -12.44 5.02
N THR A 148 10.41 -13.40 4.50
CA THR A 148 10.34 -13.80 3.09
C THR A 148 9.54 -15.09 2.99
N MET A 149 8.62 -15.13 2.02
CA MET A 149 7.93 -16.36 1.67
C MET A 149 8.39 -16.81 0.27
N PRO A 150 8.56 -18.12 0.05
CA PRO A 150 8.84 -18.67 -1.28
C PRO A 150 7.71 -18.37 -2.26
#